data_AF-A0A517M7F0-F1
#
_entry.id   AF-A0A517M7F0-F1
#
_cell.length_a   1.000
_cell.length_b   1.000
_cell.length_c   1.000
_cell.angle_alpha   90.00
_cell.angle_beta   90.00
_cell.angle_gamma   90.00
#
_symmetry.space_group_name_H-M   'P 1'
#
loop_
_entity.id
_entity.type
_entity.pdbx_description
1 polymer ?
#
loop_
_entity_poly.entity_id
_entity_poly.type
_entity_poly.pdbx_seq_one_letter_code
_entity_poly.pdbx_strand_id
1 'polypeptide(L)'
;MTKKQRIPHKFQPWIAVRKKYRLTDAQVQMARELGLSPKRFSNYADRKDQPWKLPLPEFIEALYEKQFGRVAPEVVQTIEAMAAEHQARREAKKLAKQEALAQEESQSEQTATDDAASPEADDQSM
;
A
#
# COMPACT_ATOMS: atom_id res chain seq x y z
N MET A 1 24.67 -7.46 0.17
CA MET A 1 23.87 -7.16 -1.05
C MET A 1 22.53 -6.59 -0.60
N THR A 2 22.29 -5.29 -0.79
CA THR A 2 21.03 -4.65 -0.40
C THR A 2 19.88 -5.20 -1.26
N LYS A 3 18.95 -5.94 -0.66
CA LYS A 3 17.72 -6.40 -1.32
C LYS A 3 17.01 -5.17 -1.90
N LYS A 4 16.94 -5.06 -3.23
CA LYS A 4 16.13 -4.04 -3.90
C LYS A 4 14.68 -4.25 -3.46
N GLN A 5 14.15 -3.26 -2.75
CA GLN A 5 12.77 -3.26 -2.29
C GLN A 5 11.85 -3.47 -3.50
N ARG A 6 11.12 -4.59 -3.51
CA ARG A 6 10.30 -4.99 -4.66
C ARG A 6 9.10 -4.07 -4.75
N ILE A 7 9.12 -3.14 -5.70
CA ILE A 7 7.99 -2.23 -5.92
C ILE A 7 6.76 -3.05 -6.34
N PRO A 8 5.63 -2.92 -5.62
CA PRO A 8 4.42 -3.67 -5.93
C PRO A 8 3.86 -3.31 -7.31
N HIS A 9 3.29 -4.30 -8.00
CA HIS A 9 2.75 -4.14 -9.36
C HIS A 9 1.68 -3.03 -9.48
N LYS A 10 0.98 -2.67 -8.39
CA LYS A 10 0.02 -1.57 -8.35
C LYS A 10 0.66 -0.19 -8.57
N PHE A 11 1.92 0.00 -8.16
CA PHE A 11 2.61 1.28 -8.23
C PHE A 11 3.49 1.43 -9.47
N GLN A 12 3.88 0.32 -10.11
CA GLN A 12 4.70 0.35 -11.32
C GLN A 12 4.10 1.16 -12.48
N PRO A 13 2.78 1.08 -12.78
CA PRO A 13 2.16 1.92 -13.83
C PRO A 13 2.28 3.42 -13.53
N TRP A 14 2.19 3.81 -12.26
CA TRP A 14 2.33 5.21 -11.85
C TRP A 14 3.76 5.72 -12.01
N ILE A 15 4.75 4.89 -11.70
CA ILE A 15 6.17 5.22 -11.95
C ILE A 15 6.45 5.35 -13.45
N ALA A 16 5.90 4.44 -14.26
CA ALA A 16 6.04 4.47 -15.71
C ALA A 16 5.42 5.74 -16.31
N VAL A 17 4.21 6.10 -15.89
CA VAL A 17 3.52 7.34 -16.31
C VAL A 17 4.32 8.57 -15.88
N ARG A 18 4.79 8.62 -14.62
CA ARG A 18 5.62 9.73 -14.11
C ARG A 18 6.85 9.96 -15.00
N LYS A 19 7.58 8.89 -15.30
CA LYS A 19 8.78 8.95 -16.16
C LYS A 19 8.44 9.32 -17.60
N LYS A 20 7.38 8.75 -18.17
CA LYS A 20 6.98 8.95 -19.56
C LYS A 20 6.50 10.38 -19.83
N TYR A 21 5.69 10.95 -18.93
CA TYR A 21 5.08 12.27 -19.09
C TYR A 21 5.76 13.37 -18.27
N ARG A 22 6.92 13.05 -17.65
CA ARG A 22 7.72 13.98 -16.84
C ARG A 22 6.90 14.66 -15.73
N LEU A 23 6.01 13.91 -15.10
CA LEU A 23 5.17 14.42 -14.01
C LEU A 23 5.98 14.53 -12.72
N THR A 24 5.65 15.53 -11.90
CA THR A 24 6.15 15.64 -10.52
C THR A 24 5.42 14.64 -9.62
N ASP A 25 5.99 14.33 -8.46
CA ASP A 25 5.33 13.46 -7.48
C ASP A 25 3.98 14.05 -7.02
N ALA A 26 3.91 15.38 -6.88
CA ALA A 26 2.68 16.10 -6.58
C ALA A 26 1.61 15.88 -7.67
N GLN A 27 1.98 16.01 -8.96
CA GLN A 27 1.03 15.79 -10.07
C GLN A 27 0.55 14.34 -10.15
N VAL A 28 1.43 13.38 -9.87
CA VAL A 28 1.03 11.97 -9.80
C VAL A 28 0.06 11.73 -8.66
N GLN A 29 0.27 12.36 -7.50
CA GLN A 29 -0.65 12.30 -6.38
C GLN A 29 -2.00 12.97 -6.72
N MET A 30 -2.00 14.18 -7.27
CA MET A 30 -3.19 14.89 -7.71
C MET A 30 -4.03 14.04 -8.66
N ALA A 31 -3.39 13.42 -9.66
CA ALA A 31 -4.09 12.56 -10.60
C ALA A 31 -4.72 11.31 -9.94
N ARG A 32 -4.13 10.80 -8.86
CA ARG A 32 -4.71 9.69 -8.08
C ARG A 32 -5.91 10.13 -7.27
N GLU A 33 -5.84 11.29 -6.62
CA GLU A 33 -6.95 11.88 -5.86
C GLU A 33 -8.11 12.24 -6.79
N LEU A 34 -7.82 12.69 -8.02
CA LEU A 34 -8.80 12.92 -9.09
C LEU A 34 -9.39 11.62 -9.68
N GLY A 35 -8.91 10.44 -9.29
CA GLY A 35 -9.39 9.16 -9.82
C GLY A 35 -8.95 8.86 -11.26
N LEU A 36 -7.93 9.53 -11.78
CA LEU A 36 -7.38 9.25 -13.10
C LEU A 36 -6.69 7.89 -13.12
N SER A 37 -6.79 7.18 -14.25
CA SER A 37 -6.22 5.84 -14.39
C SER A 37 -4.92 5.88 -15.22
N PRO A 38 -3.81 5.25 -14.76
CA PRO A 38 -2.49 5.32 -15.39
C PRO A 38 -2.50 4.80 -16.84
N LYS A 39 -3.43 3.87 -17.16
CA LYS A 39 -3.61 3.34 -18.52
C LYS A 39 -4.19 4.35 -19.50
N ARG A 40 -5.00 5.30 -19.04
CA ARG A 40 -5.65 6.32 -19.88
C ARG A 40 -4.82 7.60 -20.04
N PHE A 41 -3.65 7.69 -19.39
CA PHE A 41 -2.76 8.85 -19.52
C PHE A 41 -2.29 9.11 -20.95
N SER A 42 -2.17 8.07 -21.79
CA SER A 42 -1.91 8.25 -23.21
C SER A 42 -2.96 9.15 -23.86
N ASN A 43 -4.25 8.84 -23.66
CA ASN A 43 -5.35 9.62 -24.21
C ASN A 43 -5.40 11.06 -23.68
N TYR A 44 -5.00 11.29 -22.42
CA TYR A 44 -4.93 12.65 -21.87
C TYR A 44 -3.72 13.44 -22.39
N ALA A 45 -2.63 12.75 -22.74
CA ALA A 45 -1.41 13.35 -23.26
C ALA A 45 -1.40 13.49 -24.78
N ASP A 46 -2.31 12.80 -25.48
CA ASP A 46 -2.46 12.85 -26.93
C ASP A 46 -2.91 14.26 -27.34
N ARG A 47 -1.91 15.07 -27.68
CA ARG A 47 -2.01 16.50 -28.03
C ARG A 47 -1.94 16.75 -29.54
N LYS A 48 -1.72 15.71 -30.34
CA LYS A 48 -1.45 15.81 -31.77
C LYS A 48 -2.56 16.56 -32.52
N ASP A 49 -3.79 16.46 -32.04
CA ASP A 49 -4.95 17.01 -32.73
C ASP A 49 -5.58 18.23 -32.03
N GLN A 50 -5.01 18.70 -30.90
CA GLN A 50 -5.64 19.75 -30.08
C GLN A 50 -4.61 20.73 -29.48
N PRO A 51 -4.09 21.70 -30.25
CA PRO A 51 -3.11 22.68 -29.78
C PRO A 51 -3.64 23.63 -28.70
N TRP A 52 -4.95 23.81 -28.58
CA TRP A 52 -5.59 24.60 -27.50
C TRP A 52 -5.67 23.84 -26.17
N LYS A 53 -5.21 22.60 -26.11
CA LYS A 53 -5.29 21.75 -24.91
C LYS A 53 -4.04 21.95 -24.06
N LEU A 54 -4.25 22.21 -22.78
CA LEU A 54 -3.16 22.36 -21.81
C LEU A 54 -2.27 21.09 -21.81
N PRO A 55 -0.96 21.23 -21.56
CA PRO A 55 -0.09 20.10 -21.34
C PRO A 55 -0.62 19.27 -20.15
N LEU A 56 -0.41 17.95 -20.20
CA LEU A 56 -0.90 17.00 -19.20
C LEU A 56 -0.61 17.39 -17.73
N PRO A 57 0.58 17.93 -17.38
CA PRO A 57 0.85 18.43 -16.03
C PRO A 57 -0.11 19.55 -15.59
N GLU A 58 -0.25 20.60 -16.42
CA GLU A 58 -1.14 21.74 -16.15
C GLU A 58 -2.61 21.33 -16.17
N PHE A 59 -2.98 20.37 -17.01
CA PHE A 59 -4.34 19.81 -17.02
C PHE A 59 -4.71 19.16 -15.68
N ILE A 60 -3.77 18.43 -15.07
CA ILE A 60 -3.99 17.81 -13.75
C ILE A 60 -4.12 18.88 -12.67
N GLU A 61 -3.27 19.90 -12.70
CA GLU A 61 -3.30 21.02 -11.75
C GLU A 61 -4.62 21.79 -11.84
N ALA A 62 -5.06 22.16 -13.06
CA ALA A 62 -6.32 22.87 -13.27
C ALA A 62 -7.54 22.04 -12.84
N LEU A 63 -7.54 20.73 -13.07
CA LEU A 63 -8.60 19.85 -12.59
C LEU A 63 -8.61 19.73 -11.06
N TYR A 64 -7.43 19.67 -10.45
CA TYR A 64 -7.28 19.56 -9.01
C TYR A 64 -7.78 20.83 -8.32
N GLU A 65 -7.35 21.99 -8.81
CA GLU A 65 -7.83 23.29 -8.34
C GLU A 65 -9.35 23.42 -8.48
N LYS A 66 -9.92 22.97 -9.60
CA LYS A 66 -11.36 23.02 -9.82
C LYS A 66 -12.17 22.16 -8.85
N GLN A 67 -11.67 20.98 -8.46
CA GLN A 67 -12.41 20.08 -7.56
C GLN A 67 -12.16 20.36 -6.08
N PHE A 68 -10.92 20.71 -5.72
CA PHE A 68 -10.49 20.83 -4.33
C PHE A 68 -10.27 22.29 -3.88
N GLY A 69 -10.23 23.24 -4.81
CA GLY A 69 -9.94 24.65 -4.52
C GLY A 69 -8.50 24.90 -4.05
N ARG A 70 -7.59 23.97 -4.34
CA ARG A 70 -6.18 24.02 -3.92
C ARG A 70 -5.28 23.78 -5.12
N VAL A 71 -4.14 24.46 -5.17
CA VAL A 71 -3.17 24.33 -6.27
C VAL A 71 -2.31 23.07 -6.12
N ALA A 72 -2.09 22.60 -4.88
CA ALA A 72 -1.29 21.42 -4.59
C ALA A 72 -1.80 20.68 -3.35
N PRO A 73 -1.55 19.36 -3.23
CA PRO A 73 -1.84 18.61 -2.03
C PRO A 73 -0.94 19.07 -0.88
N GLU A 74 -1.50 19.12 0.33
CA GLU A 74 -0.85 19.63 1.55
C GLU A 74 0.31 18.74 2.01
N VAL A 75 0.22 17.44 1.74
CA VAL A 75 1.29 16.47 1.98
C VAL A 75 1.58 15.76 0.66
N VAL A 76 2.71 16.12 0.04
CA VAL A 76 3.19 15.46 -1.19
C VAL A 76 3.89 14.16 -0.81
N GLN A 77 3.23 13.03 -1.00
CA GLN A 77 3.84 11.72 -0.85
C GLN A 77 4.30 11.17 -2.20
N THR A 78 5.55 10.73 -2.27
CA THR A 78 6.06 10.07 -3.48
C THR A 78 5.42 8.70 -3.65
N ILE A 79 5.32 8.24 -4.91
CA ILE A 79 4.81 6.89 -5.21
C ILE A 79 5.64 5.80 -4.51
N GLU A 80 6.94 6.04 -4.33
CA GLU A 80 7.86 5.11 -3.67
C GLU A 80 7.63 5.06 -2.15
N ALA A 81 7.38 6.21 -1.51
CA ALA A 81 7.03 6.27 -0.09
C ALA A 81 5.73 5.51 0.21
N MET A 82 4.69 5.73 -0.60
CA MET A 82 3.42 5.01 -0.47
C MET A 82 3.56 3.50 -0.77
N ALA A 83 4.43 3.13 -1.71
CA ALA A 83 4.72 1.73 -2.01
C ALA A 83 5.40 1.03 -0.81
N ALA A 84 6.33 1.72 -0.15
CA ALA A 84 7.01 1.23 1.03
C ALA A 84 6.04 1.10 2.22
N GLU A 85 5.19 2.09 2.48
CA GLU A 85 4.17 2.02 3.53
C GLU A 85 3.20 0.85 3.31
N HIS A 86 2.76 0.65 2.06
CA HIS A 86 1.91 -0.48 1.73
C HIS A 86 2.61 -1.84 1.95
N GLN A 87 3.93 -1.94 1.70
CA GLN A 87 4.69 -3.14 2.03
C GLN A 87 4.80 -3.32 3.54
N ALA A 88 5.16 -2.27 4.28
CA ALA A 88 5.27 -2.31 5.74
C ALA A 88 3.95 -2.75 6.39
N ARG A 89 2.81 -2.23 5.94
CA ARG A 89 1.48 -2.66 6.42
C ARG A 89 1.19 -4.13 6.13
N ARG A 90 1.66 -4.67 5.00
CA ARG A 90 1.50 -6.10 4.66
C ARG A 90 2.42 -6.98 5.48
N GLU A 91 3.65 -6.55 5.71
CA GLU A 91 4.63 -7.27 6.53
C GLU A 91 4.20 -7.30 7.99
N ALA A 92 3.72 -6.19 8.54
CA ALA A 92 3.15 -6.13 9.89
C ALA A 92 1.95 -7.08 10.05
N LYS A 93 1.04 -7.12 9.07
CA LYS A 93 -0.07 -8.08 9.07
C LYS A 93 0.40 -9.53 9.00
N LYS A 94 1.49 -9.81 8.29
CA LYS A 94 2.07 -11.16 8.20
C LYS A 94 2.72 -11.56 9.52
N LEU A 95 3.49 -10.67 10.14
CA LEU A 95 4.14 -10.89 11.43
C LEU A 95 3.10 -11.13 12.53
N ALA A 96 2.08 -10.27 12.64
CA ALA A 96 1.01 -10.45 13.62
C ALA A 96 0.26 -11.79 13.46
N LYS A 97 0.06 -12.26 12.21
CA LYS A 97 -0.54 -13.58 11.97
C LYS A 97 0.39 -14.72 12.39
N GLN A 98 1.70 -14.59 12.16
CA GLN A 98 2.68 -15.61 12.56
C GLN A 98 2.84 -15.66 14.08
N GLU A 99 2.84 -14.52 14.75
CA GLU A 99 2.86 -14.44 16.22
C GLU A 99 1.59 -15.04 16.82
N ALA A 100 0.41 -14.78 16.25
CA ALA A 100 -0.83 -15.39 16.69
C ALA A 100 -0.81 -16.93 16.54
N LEU A 101 -0.35 -17.45 15.40
CA LEU A 101 -0.21 -18.91 15.22
C LEU A 101 0.79 -19.52 16.21
N ALA A 102 1.93 -18.86 16.45
CA ALA A 102 2.93 -19.35 17.39
C ALA A 102 2.43 -19.32 18.85
N GLN A 103 1.61 -18.34 19.20
CA GLN A 103 0.94 -18.26 20.51
C GLN A 103 -0.11 -19.36 20.68
N GLU A 104 -0.90 -19.65 19.64
CA GLU A 104 -1.88 -20.75 19.66
C GLU A 104 -1.19 -22.12 19.77
N GLU A 105 -0.11 -22.36 19.03
CA GLU A 105 0.70 -23.60 19.14
C GLU A 105 1.28 -23.74 20.56
N SER A 106 1.87 -22.67 21.11
CA SER A 106 2.45 -22.67 22.46
C SER A 106 1.40 -22.90 23.57
N GLN A 107 0.17 -22.39 23.40
CA GLN A 107 -0.92 -22.63 24.34
C GLN A 107 -1.44 -24.08 24.29
N SER A 108 -1.49 -24.69 23.10
CA SER A 108 -1.95 -26.07 22.94
C SER A 108 -1.00 -27.09 23.57
N GLU A 109 0.32 -26.84 23.52
CA GLU A 109 1.35 -27.71 24.11
C GLU A 109 1.38 -27.64 25.64
N GLN A 110 1.04 -26.49 26.24
CA GLN A 110 0.97 -26.33 27.70
C GLN A 110 -0.29 -26.97 28.29
N THR A 111 -1.43 -26.92 27.59
CA THR A 111 -2.67 -27.58 28.07
C THR A 111 -2.60 -29.11 28.05
N ALA A 112 -1.69 -29.70 27.28
CA ALA A 112 -1.51 -31.15 27.19
C ALA A 112 -0.62 -31.73 28.30
N THR A 113 0.23 -30.92 28.94
CA THR A 113 1.10 -31.40 30.04
C THR A 113 0.49 -31.24 31.42
N ASP A 114 -0.47 -30.33 31.61
CA ASP A 114 -1.16 -30.15 32.90
C ASP A 114 -2.30 -31.17 33.15
N ASP A 115 -2.80 -31.87 32.12
CA ASP A 115 -3.84 -32.93 32.27
C ASP A 115 -3.28 -34.29 32.73
N ALA A 116 -1.95 -34.45 32.80
CA ALA A 116 -1.30 -35.68 33.26
C ALA A 116 -0.95 -35.69 34.76
N ALA A 117 -1.23 -34.60 35.49
CA ALA A 117 -0.93 -34.45 36.91
C ALA A 117 -2.22 -34.37 37.76
N SER A 118 -3.15 -35.31 37.56
CA SER A 118 -4.12 -35.65 38.61
C SER A 118 -3.54 -36.82 39.42
N PRO A 119 -2.99 -36.60 40.63
CA PRO A 119 -2.60 -37.72 41.47
C PRO A 119 -3.85 -38.52 41.84
N GLU A 120 -3.86 -39.80 41.47
CA GLU A 120 -4.74 -40.83 42.02
C GLU A 120 -4.78 -40.65 43.55
N ALA A 121 -5.90 -40.15 44.06
CA ALA A 121 -6.22 -40.28 45.46
C ALA A 121 -6.83 -41.67 45.65
N ASP A 122 -5.97 -42.62 46.01
CA ASP A 122 -6.32 -43.92 46.59
C ASP A 122 -7.44 -43.74 47.65
N ASP A 123 -8.65 -44.14 47.28
CA ASP A 123 -9.79 -44.30 48.20
C ASP A 123 -9.66 -45.65 48.90
N GLN A 124 -8.79 -45.72 49.91
CA GLN A 124 -8.77 -46.84 50.87
C GLN A 124 -9.68 -46.50 52.05
N SER A 125 -10.93 -47.00 52.06
CA SER A 125 -11.62 -47.34 53.32
C SER A 125 -12.89 -48.18 53.11
N MET A 126 -12.78 -49.52 53.22
CA MET A 126 -13.72 -50.38 53.98
C MET A 126 -13.19 -51.81 54.12
#